data_AF-A0A7S2AAC7-F1
#
_entry.id   AF-A0A7S2AAC7-F1
#
_cell.length_a   1.000
_cell.length_b   1.000
_cell.length_c   1.000
_cell.angle_alpha   90.00
_cell.angle_beta   90.00
_cell.angle_gamma   90.00
#
_symmetry.space_group_name_H-M   'P 1'
#
loop_
_entity.id
_entity.type
_entity.pdbx_description
1 polymer ?
#
loop_
_entity_poly.entity_id
_entity_poly.type
_entity_poly.pdbx_seq_one_letter_code
_entity_poly.pdbx_strand_id
1 'polypeptide(L)'
;GGPDSAEDGRRFWIRNYGDGGEGGGGGGKRFKRPYPFAAVYVPRMSASERSDRRERMSRIYRDESRAMMARMHWGNAHEATAVLTALNYFWRKEPGVTIEEVGMCGAGLEMNATDGDGLIVGASPDAVIRHTNGTLEALEVKNHCPFVPNSWGRNGSWSRRKKGGGNRNHVFRIRELPIQPEVPPAYIPQLMMEMLTLGPQCRSAVMVRQTATTGAVILRLHRDDEWIEEMMHWLGRFHSDFVLEGVPPPRGVFF
;
A
#
# COMPACT_ATOMS: atom_id res chain seq x y z
N GLY A 1 -41.87 16.58 24.27
CA GLY A 1 -41.40 16.92 22.92
C GLY A 1 -39.94 17.27 23.02
N GLY A 2 -39.09 16.56 22.28
CA GLY A 2 -37.62 16.64 22.33
C GLY A 2 -37.03 15.23 22.38
N PRO A 3 -36.44 14.72 21.28
CA PRO A 3 -35.99 13.33 21.18
C PRO A 3 -34.55 13.16 21.68
N ASP A 4 -34.36 12.13 22.49
CA ASP A 4 -33.07 11.58 22.88
C ASP A 4 -32.35 10.91 21.70
N SER A 5 -31.03 11.01 21.77
CA SER A 5 -29.98 10.47 20.91
C SER A 5 -30.16 9.00 20.50
N ALA A 6 -30.02 8.74 19.20
CA ALA A 6 -29.81 7.39 18.65
C ALA A 6 -28.37 6.93 18.93
N GLU A 7 -28.18 6.02 19.89
CA GLU A 7 -26.93 5.28 20.08
C GLU A 7 -26.72 4.26 18.94
N ASP A 8 -25.59 4.39 18.23
CA ASP A 8 -25.09 3.45 17.22
C ASP A 8 -24.76 2.09 17.88
N GLY A 9 -25.59 1.09 17.63
CA GLY A 9 -25.60 -0.23 18.27
C GLY A 9 -24.44 -1.17 17.90
N ARG A 10 -23.19 -0.70 17.91
CA ARG A 10 -22.01 -1.57 17.78
C ARG A 10 -21.66 -2.20 19.13
N ARG A 11 -22.33 -3.29 19.49
CA ARG A 11 -21.97 -4.07 20.70
C ARG A 11 -20.77 -4.97 20.44
N PHE A 12 -19.72 -4.76 21.23
CA PHE A 12 -18.63 -5.72 21.43
C PHE A 12 -19.14 -6.89 22.28
N TRP A 13 -18.85 -8.12 21.86
CA TRP A 13 -19.09 -9.30 22.69
C TRP A 13 -17.78 -10.06 22.85
N ILE A 14 -17.23 -10.04 24.06
CA ILE A 14 -16.23 -10.99 24.50
C ILE A 14 -17.00 -12.23 24.97
N ARG A 15 -16.96 -13.32 24.18
CA ARG A 15 -17.48 -14.61 24.65
C ARG A 15 -16.35 -15.35 25.37
N ASN A 16 -16.43 -15.39 26.70
CA ASN A 16 -15.76 -16.43 27.47
C ASN A 16 -16.50 -17.74 27.19
N TYR A 17 -15.89 -18.62 26.39
CA TYR A 17 -16.39 -19.97 26.18
C TYR A 17 -16.05 -20.81 27.41
N GLY A 18 -16.84 -20.62 28.47
CA GLY A 18 -16.67 -21.28 29.75
C GLY A 18 -17.97 -21.67 30.46
N ASP A 19 -19.15 -21.45 29.85
CA ASP A 19 -20.40 -21.96 30.43
C ASP A 19 -21.38 -22.45 29.36
N GLY A 20 -21.97 -23.62 29.64
CA GLY A 20 -22.80 -24.40 28.74
C GLY A 20 -24.17 -23.78 28.48
N GLY A 21 -24.72 -24.09 27.30
CA GLY A 21 -26.10 -23.76 26.93
C GLY A 21 -26.36 -24.04 25.46
N GLU A 22 -27.22 -25.03 25.20
CA GLU A 22 -27.58 -25.58 23.90
C GLU A 22 -28.29 -24.58 22.97
N GLY A 23 -28.13 -24.76 21.65
CA GLY A 23 -28.98 -24.08 20.66
C GLY A 23 -28.39 -23.89 19.26
N GLY A 24 -28.59 -24.89 18.38
CA GLY A 24 -29.00 -24.70 16.97
C GLY A 24 -28.05 -24.11 15.92
N GLY A 25 -27.51 -24.97 15.05
CA GLY A 25 -27.54 -24.79 13.59
C GLY A 25 -26.49 -23.91 12.90
N GLY A 26 -25.44 -24.52 12.34
CA GLY A 26 -24.60 -23.89 11.30
C GLY A 26 -23.21 -24.52 11.15
N GLY A 27 -22.99 -25.27 10.06
CA GLY A 27 -21.79 -26.07 9.80
C GLY A 27 -20.50 -25.28 9.54
N GLY A 28 -19.93 -24.68 10.58
CA GLY A 28 -18.51 -24.30 10.62
C GLY A 28 -17.71 -25.41 11.33
N LYS A 29 -16.61 -25.88 10.74
CA LYS A 29 -15.67 -26.78 11.43
C LYS A 29 -15.22 -26.08 12.73
N ARG A 30 -15.75 -26.51 13.88
CA ARG A 30 -15.30 -26.05 15.20
C ARG A 30 -13.82 -26.38 15.33
N PHE A 31 -12.97 -25.37 15.48
CA PHE A 31 -11.59 -25.56 15.92
C PHE A 31 -11.64 -26.33 17.24
N LYS A 32 -11.04 -27.53 17.28
CA LYS A 32 -11.18 -28.47 18.41
C LYS A 32 -10.55 -27.96 19.71
N ARG A 33 -9.77 -26.87 19.68
CA ARG A 33 -9.21 -26.19 20.85
C ARG A 33 -9.06 -24.69 20.56
N PRO A 34 -9.79 -23.79 21.24
CA PRO A 34 -9.48 -22.37 21.19
C PRO A 34 -8.13 -22.15 21.90
N TYR A 35 -7.18 -21.51 21.21
CA TYR A 35 -5.96 -21.00 21.86
C TYR A 35 -6.36 -19.94 22.91
N PRO A 36 -5.69 -19.88 24.07
CA PRO A 36 -6.11 -19.04 25.20
C PRO A 36 -6.12 -17.52 24.91
N PHE A 37 -5.58 -17.08 23.77
CA PHE A 37 -5.53 -15.68 23.35
C PHE A 37 -6.07 -15.44 21.92
N ALA A 38 -6.99 -16.27 21.43
CA ALA A 38 -7.58 -16.07 20.11
C ALA A 38 -8.83 -15.18 20.17
N ALA A 39 -8.76 -13.97 19.63
CA ALA A 39 -9.94 -13.16 19.32
C ALA A 39 -10.33 -13.38 17.85
N VAL A 40 -11.58 -13.81 17.60
CA VAL A 40 -12.10 -13.99 16.23
C VAL A 40 -13.06 -12.84 15.94
N TYR A 41 -12.65 -11.92 15.07
CA TYR A 41 -13.57 -10.92 14.53
C TYR A 41 -14.43 -11.54 13.44
N VAL A 42 -15.68 -11.89 13.79
CA VAL A 42 -16.69 -12.31 12.82
C VAL A 42 -17.70 -11.17 12.68
N PRO A 43 -17.56 -10.28 11.67
CA PRO A 43 -18.51 -9.21 11.46
C PRO A 43 -19.90 -9.81 11.19
N ARG A 44 -20.88 -9.47 12.02
CA ARG A 44 -22.28 -9.86 11.81
C ARG A 44 -22.91 -8.94 10.77
N MET A 45 -22.63 -9.21 9.50
CA MET A 45 -23.33 -8.55 8.39
C MET A 45 -24.72 -9.16 8.24
N SER A 46 -25.73 -8.31 8.13
CA SER A 46 -27.08 -8.68 7.70
C SER A 46 -27.08 -9.28 6.28
N ALA A 47 -28.16 -9.96 5.91
CA ALA A 47 -28.31 -10.53 4.58
C ALA A 47 -28.30 -9.46 3.48
N SER A 48 -28.91 -8.29 3.73
CA SER A 48 -28.87 -7.13 2.84
C SER A 48 -27.46 -6.59 2.69
N GLU A 49 -26.71 -6.35 3.77
CA GLU A 49 -25.32 -5.86 3.68
C GLU A 49 -24.39 -6.82 2.94
N ARG A 50 -24.58 -8.14 3.10
CA ARG A 50 -23.84 -9.14 2.31
C ARG A 50 -24.20 -9.08 0.83
N SER A 51 -25.47 -8.87 0.52
CA SER A 51 -25.97 -8.70 -0.86
C SER A 51 -25.42 -7.43 -1.48
N ASP A 52 -25.51 -6.30 -0.77
CA ASP A 52 -25.02 -4.99 -1.20
C ASP A 52 -23.51 -5.00 -1.39
N ARG A 53 -22.77 -5.62 -0.47
CA ARG A 53 -21.32 -5.82 -0.63
C ARG A 53 -21.02 -6.69 -1.83
N ARG A 54 -21.75 -7.80 -2.02
CA ARG A 54 -21.56 -8.68 -3.19
C ARG A 54 -21.86 -7.94 -4.49
N GLU A 55 -22.88 -7.10 -4.52
CA GLU A 55 -23.26 -6.31 -5.68
C GLU A 55 -22.28 -5.17 -5.94
N ARG A 56 -21.87 -4.43 -4.91
CA ARG A 56 -20.86 -3.38 -4.99
C ARG A 56 -19.53 -3.95 -5.49
N MET A 57 -19.09 -5.08 -4.93
CA MET A 57 -17.93 -5.81 -5.44
C MET A 57 -18.18 -6.23 -6.89
N SER A 58 -19.29 -6.89 -7.21
CA SER A 58 -19.63 -7.30 -8.58
C SER A 58 -19.55 -6.15 -9.61
N ARG A 59 -19.99 -4.94 -9.24
CA ARG A 59 -19.87 -3.72 -10.07
C ARG A 59 -18.44 -3.21 -10.20
N ILE A 60 -17.72 -3.08 -9.08
CA ILE A 60 -16.29 -2.67 -9.04
C ILE A 60 -15.44 -3.59 -9.91
N TYR A 61 -15.77 -4.88 -9.88
CA TYR A 61 -15.05 -5.89 -10.61
C TYR A 61 -15.59 -6.08 -12.05
N ARG A 62 -16.27 -5.18 -12.78
CA ARG A 62 -16.71 -5.55 -14.16
C ARG A 62 -15.70 -5.32 -15.28
N ASP A 63 -14.60 -4.59 -15.05
CA ASP A 63 -13.74 -4.09 -16.13
C ASP A 63 -12.23 -4.38 -15.95
N GLU A 64 -11.33 -3.91 -16.84
CA GLU A 64 -9.86 -3.93 -16.65
C GLU A 64 -9.40 -3.36 -15.30
N SER A 65 -10.24 -2.49 -14.72
CA SER A 65 -10.22 -2.06 -13.31
C SER A 65 -10.08 -3.22 -12.30
N ARG A 66 -10.64 -4.42 -12.57
CA ARG A 66 -10.49 -5.64 -11.74
C ARG A 66 -9.03 -5.93 -11.40
N ALA A 67 -8.16 -5.82 -12.39
CA ALA A 67 -6.76 -6.19 -12.27
C ALA A 67 -6.02 -5.20 -11.40
N MET A 68 -6.18 -3.91 -11.69
CA MET A 68 -5.54 -2.85 -10.92
C MET A 68 -6.05 -2.83 -9.47
N MET A 69 -7.36 -2.97 -9.27
CA MET A 69 -7.97 -3.06 -7.94
C MET A 69 -7.45 -4.26 -7.15
N ALA A 70 -7.34 -5.44 -7.77
CA ALA A 70 -6.76 -6.61 -7.11
C ALA A 70 -5.30 -6.38 -6.71
N ARG A 71 -4.52 -5.67 -7.53
CA ARG A 71 -3.13 -5.31 -7.23
C ARG A 71 -3.02 -4.29 -6.10
N MET A 72 -3.87 -3.27 -6.09
CA MET A 72 -3.91 -2.26 -5.02
C MET A 72 -4.32 -2.88 -3.69
N HIS A 73 -5.39 -3.69 -3.67
CA HIS A 73 -5.82 -4.39 -2.46
C HIS A 73 -4.76 -5.35 -1.93
N TRP A 74 -4.04 -6.03 -2.83
CA TRP A 74 -2.90 -6.86 -2.44
C TRP A 74 -1.80 -6.01 -1.79
N GLY A 75 -1.47 -4.88 -2.40
CA GLY A 75 -0.51 -3.91 -1.87
C GLY A 75 -0.80 -3.57 -0.40
N ASN A 76 -1.99 -3.01 -0.18
CA ASN A 76 -2.44 -2.53 1.13
C ASN A 76 -2.54 -3.66 2.16
N ALA A 77 -3.01 -4.84 1.76
CA ALA A 77 -3.16 -5.97 2.69
C ALA A 77 -1.82 -6.50 3.22
N HIS A 78 -0.73 -6.27 2.49
CA HIS A 78 0.60 -6.80 2.81
C HIS A 78 1.60 -5.73 3.25
N GLU A 79 1.20 -4.46 3.31
CA GLU A 79 2.04 -3.32 3.71
C GLU A 79 2.67 -3.54 5.09
N ALA A 80 1.86 -3.79 6.12
CA ALA A 80 2.32 -4.08 7.48
C ALA A 80 3.30 -5.28 7.55
N THR A 81 3.14 -6.27 6.67
CA THR A 81 4.08 -7.41 6.61
C THR A 81 5.43 -6.99 6.04
N ALA A 82 5.44 -6.12 5.03
CA ALA A 82 6.69 -5.59 4.47
C ALA A 82 7.40 -4.64 5.44
N VAL A 83 6.64 -3.82 6.19
CA VAL A 83 7.19 -2.99 7.28
C VAL A 83 7.81 -3.86 8.38
N LEU A 84 7.12 -4.93 8.79
CA LEU A 84 7.66 -5.89 9.76
C LEU A 84 8.93 -6.59 9.25
N THR A 85 9.01 -6.87 7.94
CA THR A 85 10.23 -7.39 7.31
C THR A 85 11.41 -6.43 7.48
N ALA A 86 11.20 -5.12 7.25
CA ALA A 86 12.23 -4.11 7.52
C ALA A 86 12.61 -4.07 9.00
N LEU A 87 11.62 -4.03 9.90
CA LEU A 87 11.86 -3.97 11.35
C LEU A 87 12.75 -5.12 11.81
N ASN A 88 12.42 -6.35 11.42
CA ASN A 88 13.21 -7.53 11.79
C ASN A 88 14.64 -7.47 11.26
N TYR A 89 14.84 -6.94 10.06
CA TYR A 89 16.18 -6.80 9.48
C TYR A 89 17.01 -5.75 10.22
N PHE A 90 16.46 -4.55 10.41
CA PHE A 90 17.19 -3.44 11.04
C PHE A 90 17.43 -3.71 12.52
N TRP A 91 16.43 -4.18 13.25
CA TRP A 91 16.56 -4.45 14.68
C TRP A 91 17.63 -5.51 14.98
N ARG A 92 17.75 -6.53 14.12
CA ARG A 92 18.82 -7.52 14.22
C ARG A 92 20.22 -6.92 14.05
N LYS A 93 20.35 -5.89 13.21
CA LYS A 93 21.64 -5.22 12.95
C LYS A 93 21.95 -4.15 13.98
N GLU A 94 20.93 -3.47 14.48
CA GLU A 94 21.03 -2.34 15.37
C GLU A 94 19.93 -2.44 16.45
N PRO A 95 20.23 -3.08 17.59
CA PRO A 95 19.31 -3.14 18.71
C PRO A 95 18.98 -1.73 19.20
N GLY A 96 17.69 -1.36 19.17
CA GLY A 96 17.21 -0.02 19.55
C GLY A 96 16.76 0.86 18.39
N VAL A 97 16.97 0.44 17.15
CA VAL A 97 16.32 1.08 15.98
C VAL A 97 14.79 0.99 16.11
N THR A 98 14.10 2.06 15.74
CA THR A 98 12.63 2.10 15.67
C THR A 98 12.17 2.30 14.23
N ILE A 99 10.99 1.78 13.93
CA ILE A 99 10.27 2.07 12.69
C ILE A 99 8.92 2.66 13.10
N GLU A 100 8.66 3.88 12.65
CA GLU A 100 7.54 4.72 13.08
C GLU A 100 6.63 4.98 11.87
N GLU A 101 5.38 4.53 11.92
CA GLU A 101 4.36 4.96 10.95
C GLU A 101 4.16 6.47 11.09
N VAL A 102 4.14 7.17 9.96
CA VAL A 102 3.96 8.62 9.91
C VAL A 102 2.82 8.98 8.94
N GLY A 103 2.25 10.16 9.15
CA GLY A 103 1.35 10.76 8.17
C GLY A 103 2.12 11.46 7.06
N MET A 104 1.48 12.45 6.45
CA MET A 104 2.13 13.30 5.46
C MET A 104 3.24 14.16 6.10
N CYS A 105 4.45 14.02 5.59
CA CYS A 105 5.58 14.90 5.84
C CYS A 105 5.57 16.03 4.80
N GLY A 106 5.91 17.26 5.20
CA GLY A 106 5.94 18.40 4.29
C GLY A 106 7.31 19.05 4.25
N ALA A 107 7.86 19.24 3.05
CA ALA A 107 8.92 20.22 2.85
C ALA A 107 8.26 21.57 2.62
N GLY A 108 8.47 22.52 3.53
CA GLY A 108 7.80 23.83 3.48
C GLY A 108 6.53 23.96 4.34
N LEU A 109 6.29 23.06 5.30
CA LEU A 109 5.30 23.32 6.36
C LEU A 109 5.74 24.43 7.33
N GLU A 110 7.03 24.74 7.35
CA GLU A 110 7.47 26.09 7.69
C GLU A 110 7.25 26.96 6.44
N MET A 111 6.30 27.88 6.49
CA MET A 111 5.94 28.81 5.40
C MET A 111 7.12 29.67 4.88
N ASN A 112 8.31 29.51 5.45
CA ASN A 112 9.54 30.24 5.14
C ASN A 112 10.62 29.37 4.45
N ALA A 113 10.38 28.08 4.19
CA ALA A 113 11.41 27.17 3.65
C ALA A 113 11.30 26.94 2.13
N THR A 114 10.31 27.52 1.46
CA THR A 114 10.18 27.52 0.00
C THR A 114 10.37 28.95 -0.51
N ASP A 115 11.62 29.43 -0.46
CA ASP A 115 12.02 30.65 -1.14
C ASP A 115 11.90 30.44 -2.66
N GLY A 116 10.81 30.96 -3.22
CA GLY A 116 10.53 30.95 -4.66
C GLY A 116 9.23 30.25 -5.01
N ASP A 117 8.25 31.03 -5.48
CA ASP A 117 7.04 30.59 -6.20
C ASP A 117 5.90 29.96 -5.38
N GLY A 118 6.02 29.82 -4.05
CA GLY A 118 4.92 29.38 -3.19
C GLY A 118 4.49 27.91 -3.40
N LEU A 119 5.36 27.10 -4.02
CA LEU A 119 5.14 25.68 -4.22
C LEU A 119 5.22 24.95 -2.87
N ILE A 120 4.13 24.32 -2.44
CA ILE A 120 4.07 23.49 -1.24
C ILE A 120 4.14 22.03 -1.66
N VAL A 121 5.13 21.28 -1.14
CA VAL A 121 5.29 19.86 -1.45
C VAL A 121 5.26 19.00 -0.18
N GLY A 122 4.72 17.80 -0.34
CA GLY A 122 4.61 16.81 0.73
C GLY A 122 4.83 15.40 0.20
N ALA A 123 5.23 14.50 1.09
CA ALA A 123 5.33 13.08 0.83
C ALA A 123 4.78 12.30 2.02
N SER A 124 4.39 11.05 1.78
CA SER A 124 3.86 10.17 2.81
C SER A 124 4.63 8.86 2.75
N PRO A 125 5.85 8.81 3.31
CA PRO A 125 6.58 7.55 3.39
C PRO A 125 5.76 6.54 4.19
N ASP A 126 5.84 5.26 3.85
CA ASP A 126 5.10 4.20 4.56
C ASP A 126 5.51 4.11 6.04
N ALA A 127 6.78 4.42 6.35
CA ALA A 127 7.25 4.67 7.70
C ALA A 127 8.56 5.49 7.70
N VAL A 128 9.06 5.82 8.90
CA VAL A 128 10.39 6.37 9.11
C VAL A 128 11.21 5.41 9.97
N ILE A 129 12.42 5.09 9.53
CA ILE A 129 13.40 4.37 10.33
C ILE A 129 14.20 5.40 11.11
N ARG A 130 14.23 5.26 12.44
CA ARG A 130 15.04 6.09 13.33
C ARG A 130 16.15 5.26 13.92
N HIS A 131 17.37 5.61 13.55
CA HIS A 131 18.58 4.99 14.06
C HIS A 131 18.94 5.54 15.44
N THR A 132 19.67 4.74 16.22
CA THR A 132 20.14 5.08 17.58
C THR A 132 21.11 6.27 17.60
N ASN A 133 21.79 6.54 16.47
CA ASN A 133 22.65 7.70 16.28
C ASN A 133 21.88 8.99 15.91
N GLY A 134 20.54 8.94 15.87
CA GLY A 134 19.67 10.07 15.53
C GLY A 134 19.46 10.30 14.04
N THR A 135 20.09 9.52 13.15
CA THR A 135 19.84 9.61 11.71
C THR A 135 18.49 9.00 11.33
N LEU A 136 17.90 9.48 10.24
CA LEU A 136 16.61 9.03 9.73
C LEU A 136 16.78 8.39 8.35
N GLU A 137 15.93 7.41 8.06
CA GLU A 137 15.72 6.91 6.69
C GLU A 137 14.21 6.86 6.40
N ALA A 138 13.80 7.30 5.21
CA ALA A 138 12.45 7.02 4.73
C ALA A 138 12.29 5.50 4.51
N LEU A 139 11.13 4.93 4.82
CA LEU A 139 10.81 3.54 4.47
C LEU A 139 9.65 3.54 3.48
N GLU A 140 9.89 2.92 2.33
CA GLU A 140 8.89 2.68 1.29
C GLU A 140 8.75 1.18 1.05
N VAL A 141 7.52 0.67 1.06
CA VAL A 141 7.22 -0.75 0.86
C VAL A 141 6.37 -0.99 -0.40
N LYS A 142 6.86 -1.85 -1.29
CA LYS A 142 6.16 -2.24 -2.52
C LYS A 142 5.89 -3.74 -2.53
N ASN A 143 4.63 -4.09 -2.32
CA ASN A 143 4.13 -5.47 -2.40
C ASN A 143 3.67 -5.82 -3.82
N HIS A 144 4.42 -6.70 -4.49
CA HIS A 144 4.10 -7.17 -5.84
C HIS A 144 3.00 -8.22 -5.80
N CYS A 145 1.88 -7.91 -6.45
CA CYS A 145 0.76 -8.83 -6.58
C CYS A 145 1.07 -9.96 -7.56
N PRO A 146 0.96 -11.24 -7.14
CA PRO A 146 1.24 -12.38 -8.01
C PRO A 146 0.08 -12.66 -8.99
N PHE A 147 -1.10 -12.07 -8.78
CA PHE A 147 -2.27 -12.27 -9.62
C PHE A 147 -2.22 -11.37 -10.85
N VAL A 148 -2.03 -11.97 -12.03
CA VAL A 148 -2.05 -11.26 -13.31
C VAL A 148 -3.26 -11.70 -14.14
N PRO A 149 -3.95 -10.78 -14.83
CA PRO A 149 -5.06 -11.14 -15.70
C PRO A 149 -4.61 -12.10 -16.79
N ASN A 150 -5.48 -13.03 -17.16
CA ASN A 150 -5.23 -13.91 -18.31
C ASN A 150 -5.21 -13.15 -19.65
N SER A 151 -5.72 -11.92 -19.70
CA SER A 151 -5.63 -11.02 -20.86
C SER A 151 -4.25 -10.40 -21.04
N TRP A 152 -3.46 -10.26 -19.97
CA TRP A 152 -2.14 -9.61 -20.02
C TRP A 152 -1.07 -10.58 -20.54
N GLY A 153 -0.52 -10.27 -21.72
CA GLY A 153 0.51 -11.05 -22.41
C GLY A 153 0.06 -11.74 -23.71
N ARG A 154 -1.13 -11.42 -24.24
CA ARG A 154 -1.56 -11.86 -25.58
C ARG A 154 -1.12 -10.86 -26.66
N ASN A 155 0.18 -10.71 -26.84
CA ASN A 155 0.71 -10.14 -28.09
C ASN A 155 1.06 -11.31 -29.02
N GLY A 156 0.29 -11.45 -30.11
CA GLY A 156 0.66 -12.28 -31.26
C GLY A 156 0.07 -13.70 -31.28
N SER A 157 -0.54 -14.00 -32.42
CA SER A 157 -0.96 -15.32 -32.90
C SER A 157 -2.20 -15.93 -32.24
N TRP A 158 -3.32 -15.66 -32.89
CA TRP A 158 -4.54 -16.48 -32.89
C TRP A 158 -4.26 -17.83 -33.57
N SER A 159 -3.31 -18.61 -33.04
CA SER A 159 -3.02 -19.96 -33.53
C SER A 159 -3.69 -21.00 -32.63
N ARG A 160 -4.82 -21.49 -33.12
CA ARG A 160 -5.35 -22.86 -33.01
C ARG A 160 -4.71 -23.76 -31.93
N ARG A 161 -5.50 -24.07 -30.89
CA ARG A 161 -5.71 -25.38 -30.22
C ARG A 161 -6.19 -25.09 -28.79
N LYS A 162 -7.17 -25.76 -28.18
CA LYS A 162 -7.84 -27.04 -28.43
C LYS A 162 -9.26 -26.92 -27.84
N LYS A 163 -10.25 -27.50 -28.52
CA LYS A 163 -11.46 -28.00 -27.86
C LYS A 163 -11.01 -29.02 -26.81
N GLY A 164 -11.02 -28.64 -25.54
CA GLY A 164 -10.71 -29.50 -24.40
C GLY A 164 -11.24 -28.81 -23.14
N GLY A 165 -12.12 -29.48 -22.41
CA GLY A 165 -12.96 -28.91 -21.35
C GLY A 165 -12.24 -28.50 -20.08
N GLY A 166 -11.33 -27.54 -20.17
CA GLY A 166 -10.77 -26.83 -19.02
C GLY A 166 -11.66 -25.64 -18.65
N ASN A 167 -12.05 -25.57 -17.38
CA ASN A 167 -12.93 -24.53 -16.81
C ASN A 167 -12.43 -23.11 -17.16
N ARG A 168 -13.13 -22.40 -18.06
CA ARG A 168 -12.77 -21.06 -18.58
C ARG A 168 -12.99 -19.93 -17.56
N ASN A 169 -13.14 -20.24 -16.28
CA ASN A 169 -13.64 -19.29 -15.27
C ASN A 169 -12.54 -18.60 -14.45
N HIS A 170 -11.26 -18.89 -14.66
CA HIS A 170 -10.20 -18.21 -13.92
C HIS A 170 -9.84 -16.89 -14.62
N VAL A 171 -10.18 -15.76 -13.98
CA VAL A 171 -9.90 -14.40 -14.48
C VAL A 171 -8.41 -14.04 -14.35
N PHE A 172 -7.74 -14.65 -13.37
CA PHE A 172 -6.34 -14.43 -13.04
C PHE A 172 -5.52 -15.72 -13.12
N ARG A 173 -4.23 -15.57 -13.39
CA ARG A 173 -3.20 -16.59 -13.18
C ARG A 173 -2.17 -16.08 -12.18
N ILE A 174 -1.48 -16.99 -11.52
CA ILE A 174 -0.32 -16.67 -10.68
C ILE A 174 0.90 -16.52 -11.59
N ARG A 175 1.64 -15.42 -11.43
CA ARG A 175 2.92 -15.19 -12.09
C ARG A 175 3.98 -15.00 -11.03
N GLU A 176 5.06 -15.76 -11.13
CA GLU A 176 6.28 -15.48 -10.38
C GLU A 176 6.90 -14.17 -10.87
N LEU A 177 7.15 -13.27 -9.92
CA LEU A 177 7.74 -11.97 -10.18
C LEU A 177 9.11 -11.94 -9.53
N PRO A 178 10.19 -12.27 -10.27
CA PRO A 178 11.53 -12.18 -9.71
C PRO A 178 11.81 -10.72 -9.34
N ILE A 179 12.30 -10.52 -8.12
CA ILE A 179 12.63 -9.19 -7.63
C ILE A 179 14.10 -8.94 -7.94
N GLN A 180 14.35 -7.99 -8.82
CA GLN A 180 15.71 -7.53 -9.09
C GLN A 180 16.22 -6.70 -7.90
N PRO A 181 17.50 -6.83 -7.52
CA PRO A 181 18.11 -6.09 -6.41
C PRO A 181 18.49 -4.66 -6.81
N GLU A 182 17.57 -3.97 -7.46
CA GLU A 182 17.73 -2.59 -7.93
C GLU A 182 16.47 -1.79 -7.63
N VAL A 183 16.63 -0.49 -7.40
CA VAL A 183 15.53 0.46 -7.28
C VAL A 183 15.12 0.87 -8.71
N PRO A 184 13.90 0.55 -9.16
CA PRO A 184 13.46 0.97 -10.49
C PRO A 184 13.47 2.50 -10.62
N PRO A 185 13.97 3.07 -11.74
CA PRO A 185 14.09 4.51 -11.91
C PRO A 185 12.80 5.30 -11.67
N ALA A 186 11.65 4.71 -11.99
CA ALA A 186 10.34 5.31 -11.76
C ALA A 186 10.02 5.60 -10.28
N TYR A 187 10.73 5.01 -9.33
CA TYR A 187 10.56 5.26 -7.90
C TYR A 187 11.57 6.25 -7.32
N ILE A 188 12.65 6.59 -8.05
CA ILE A 188 13.67 7.52 -7.57
C ILE A 188 13.06 8.89 -7.21
N PRO A 189 12.18 9.50 -8.04
CA PRO A 189 11.52 10.75 -7.67
C PRO A 189 10.73 10.70 -6.38
N GLN A 190 10.01 9.59 -6.17
CA GLN A 190 9.19 9.39 -4.96
C GLN A 190 10.09 9.36 -3.72
N LEU A 191 11.16 8.55 -3.74
CA LEU A 191 12.08 8.39 -2.62
C LEU A 191 12.87 9.68 -2.32
N MET A 192 13.27 10.42 -3.36
CA MET A 192 13.96 11.70 -3.22
C MET A 192 13.06 12.76 -2.59
N MET A 193 11.78 12.81 -2.97
CA MET A 193 10.79 13.68 -2.33
C MET A 193 10.57 13.31 -0.86
N GLU A 194 10.44 12.01 -0.53
CA GLU A 194 10.32 11.56 0.86
C GLU A 194 11.51 12.02 1.71
N MET A 195 12.75 11.82 1.22
CA MET A 195 13.95 12.30 1.90
C MET A 195 13.95 13.82 2.04
N LEU A 196 13.56 14.58 1.02
CA LEU A 196 13.41 16.04 1.09
C LEU A 196 12.45 16.45 2.21
N THR A 197 11.27 15.86 2.27
CA THR A 197 10.22 16.20 3.27
C THR A 197 10.53 15.78 4.70
N LEU A 198 11.39 14.78 4.90
CA LEU A 198 11.90 14.40 6.22
C LEU A 198 13.08 15.29 6.68
N GLY A 199 13.58 16.14 5.79
CA GLY A 199 14.61 17.13 6.09
C GLY A 199 16.05 16.58 6.08
N PRO A 200 17.04 17.42 6.46
CA PRO A 200 18.46 17.13 6.28
C PRO A 200 18.99 15.92 7.05
N GLN A 201 18.29 15.50 8.11
CA GLN A 201 18.63 14.32 8.90
C GLN A 201 18.35 13.00 8.16
N CYS A 202 17.54 13.05 7.10
CA CYS A 202 17.24 11.91 6.24
C CYS A 202 18.24 11.85 5.08
N ARG A 203 19.23 10.95 5.16
CA ARG A 203 20.31 10.81 4.15
C ARG A 203 20.17 9.58 3.25
N SER A 204 19.14 8.78 3.46
CA SER A 204 18.79 7.67 2.57
C SER A 204 17.32 7.27 2.71
N ALA A 205 16.81 6.59 1.69
CA ALA A 205 15.54 5.90 1.72
C ALA A 205 15.75 4.39 1.59
N VAL A 206 14.97 3.62 2.32
CA VAL A 206 14.91 2.16 2.23
C VAL A 206 13.67 1.78 1.46
N MET A 207 13.87 1.06 0.36
CA MET A 207 12.79 0.41 -0.36
C MET A 207 12.76 -1.09 -0.05
N VAL A 208 11.66 -1.57 0.52
CA VAL A 208 11.36 -2.99 0.64
C VAL A 208 10.48 -3.40 -0.52
N ARG A 209 10.95 -4.33 -1.35
CA ARG A 209 10.10 -4.95 -2.37
C ARG A 209 9.84 -6.38 -1.96
N GLN A 210 8.57 -6.76 -1.89
CA GLN A 210 8.15 -8.07 -1.39
C GLN A 210 7.21 -8.75 -2.40
N THR A 211 7.36 -10.05 -2.60
CA THR A 211 6.40 -10.90 -3.31
C THR A 211 6.06 -12.11 -2.45
N ALA A 212 4.87 -12.68 -2.64
CA ALA A 212 4.51 -13.94 -1.99
C ALA A 212 5.27 -15.16 -2.55
N THR A 213 5.91 -15.04 -3.73
CA THR A 213 6.52 -16.17 -4.44
C THR A 213 8.03 -16.28 -4.24
N THR A 214 8.71 -15.15 -4.03
CA THR A 214 10.19 -15.08 -4.04
C THR A 214 10.76 -14.36 -2.82
N GLY A 215 9.92 -14.01 -1.83
CA GLY A 215 10.35 -13.33 -0.62
C GLY A 215 10.49 -11.82 -0.79
N ALA A 216 11.48 -11.22 -0.13
CA ALA A 216 11.69 -9.77 -0.11
C ALA A 216 13.15 -9.39 -0.41
N VAL A 217 13.33 -8.20 -0.98
CA VAL A 217 14.61 -7.50 -1.05
C VAL A 217 14.49 -6.18 -0.32
N ILE A 218 15.55 -5.80 0.37
CA ILE A 218 15.69 -4.52 1.07
C ILE A 218 16.80 -3.77 0.37
N LEU A 219 16.46 -2.60 -0.19
CA LEU A 219 17.34 -1.77 -0.99
C LEU A 219 17.48 -0.42 -0.29
N ARG A 220 18.68 0.15 -0.30
CA ARG A 220 18.94 1.48 0.22
C ARG A 220 19.36 2.39 -0.93
N LEU A 221 18.68 3.52 -1.07
CA LEU A 221 19.01 4.60 -1.99
C LEU A 221 19.55 5.77 -1.16
N HIS A 222 20.70 6.30 -1.55
CA HIS A 222 21.26 7.49 -0.89
C HIS A 222 20.60 8.76 -1.39
N ARG A 223 20.48 9.74 -0.50
CA ARG A 223 20.02 11.08 -0.83
C ARG A 223 20.98 11.74 -1.81
N ASP A 224 20.43 12.32 -2.85
CA ASP A 224 21.13 13.09 -3.86
C ASP A 224 20.51 14.50 -3.89
N ASP A 225 21.24 15.47 -3.34
CA ASP A 225 20.76 16.84 -3.22
C ASP A 225 20.71 17.54 -4.60
N GLU A 226 21.61 17.21 -5.53
CA GLU A 226 21.59 17.74 -6.91
C GLU A 226 20.35 17.24 -7.66
N TRP A 227 20.03 15.96 -7.51
CA TRP A 227 18.82 15.38 -8.09
C TRP A 227 17.54 16.01 -7.52
N ILE A 228 17.52 16.25 -6.20
CA ILE A 228 16.40 16.91 -5.52
C ILE A 228 16.22 18.34 -6.03
N GLU A 229 17.32 19.10 -6.17
CA GLU A 229 17.29 20.46 -6.74
C GLU A 229 16.74 20.46 -8.16
N GLU A 230 17.19 19.54 -9.02
CA GLU A 230 16.67 19.41 -10.38
C GLU A 230 15.18 19.05 -10.40
N MET A 231 14.75 18.10 -9.55
CA MET A 231 13.33 17.76 -9.40
C MET A 231 12.49 18.98 -9.00
N MET A 232 12.96 19.76 -8.03
CA MET A 232 12.26 20.95 -7.55
C MET A 232 12.21 22.05 -8.61
N HIS A 233 13.27 22.20 -9.41
CA HIS A 233 13.26 23.11 -10.56
C HIS A 233 12.14 22.76 -11.54
N TRP A 234 12.04 21.50 -11.96
CA TRP A 234 11.01 21.06 -12.91
C TRP A 234 9.59 21.16 -12.32
N LEU A 235 9.42 20.86 -11.03
CA LEU A 235 8.14 21.04 -10.34
C LEU A 235 7.74 22.51 -10.24
N GLY A 236 8.68 23.40 -9.90
CA GLY A 236 8.45 24.85 -9.83
C GLY A 236 8.07 25.43 -11.19
N ARG A 237 8.75 24.99 -12.26
CA ARG A 237 8.38 25.32 -13.63
C ARG A 237 6.99 24.85 -14.00
N PHE A 238 6.65 23.60 -13.70
CA PHE A 238 5.31 23.08 -13.97
C PHE A 238 4.22 23.85 -13.21
N HIS A 239 4.48 24.20 -11.94
CA HIS A 239 3.59 24.99 -11.12
C HIS A 239 3.36 26.38 -11.72
N SER A 240 4.44 27.06 -12.12
CA SER A 240 4.38 28.40 -12.71
C SER A 240 3.71 28.40 -14.08
N ASP A 241 4.14 27.52 -14.99
CA ASP A 241 3.70 27.53 -16.40
C ASP A 241 2.24 27.08 -16.57
N PHE A 242 1.70 26.27 -15.63
CA PHE A 242 0.39 25.63 -15.79
C PHE A 242 -0.56 25.84 -14.60
N VAL A 243 -0.08 25.69 -13.37
CA VAL A 243 -0.96 25.73 -12.19
C VAL A 243 -1.35 27.16 -11.83
N LEU A 244 -0.38 28.06 -11.71
CA LEU A 244 -0.62 29.46 -11.36
C LEU A 244 -1.37 30.21 -12.47
N GLU A 245 -1.06 29.90 -13.73
CA GLU A 245 -1.74 30.45 -14.90
C GLU A 245 -3.15 29.87 -15.11
N GLY A 246 -3.51 28.80 -14.38
CA GLY A 246 -4.81 28.15 -14.50
C GLY A 246 -5.04 27.48 -15.86
N VAL A 247 -3.96 27.12 -16.56
CA VAL A 247 -4.00 26.49 -17.89
C VAL A 247 -3.60 25.02 -17.81
N PRO A 248 -4.34 24.11 -18.46
CA PRO A 248 -3.99 22.70 -18.44
C PRO A 248 -2.66 22.46 -19.19
N PRO A 249 -1.79 21.58 -18.67
CA PRO A 249 -0.55 21.25 -19.38
C PRO A 249 -0.84 20.55 -20.71
N PRO A 250 0.05 20.70 -21.71
CA PRO A 250 -0.08 20.01 -22.99
C PRO A 250 0.01 18.49 -22.80
N ARG A 251 -0.54 17.74 -23.77
CA ARG A 251 -0.41 16.27 -23.78
C ARG A 251 1.06 15.89 -23.92
N GLY A 252 1.54 14.95 -23.11
CA GLY A 252 2.92 14.47 -23.17
C GLY A 252 3.94 15.44 -22.58
N VAL A 253 3.55 16.37 -21.69
CA VAL A 253 4.49 17.34 -21.09
C VAL A 253 5.69 16.69 -20.36
N PHE A 254 5.57 15.41 -20.00
CA PHE A 254 6.63 14.62 -19.36
C PHE A 254 7.05 13.37 -20.18
N PHE A 255 6.58 13.20 -21.42
CA PHE A 255 6.76 11.98 -22.23
C PHE A 255 6.94 12.24 -23.73
#